data_AF-A0A150G011-F1
#
_entry.id   AF-A0A150G011-F1
#
_cell.length_a   1.000
_cell.length_b   1.000
_cell.length_c   1.000
_cell.angle_alpha   90.00
_cell.angle_beta   90.00
_cell.angle_gamma   90.00
#
_symmetry.space_group_name_H-M   'P 1'
#
loop_
_entity.id
_entity.type
_entity.pdbx_description
1 polymer ?
#
loop_
_entity_poly.entity_id
_entity_poly.type
_entity_poly.pdbx_seq_one_letter_code
_entity_poly.pdbx_strand_id
1 'polypeptide(L)'
;MGAGLRNYYRTCSYNKTSFDPRNVVVVGPLQVDCSGTLVRGVFSYPFDASTSCGAAEQIFWVQAAEEQARLIAQTDPAVNDVMTYSSGVSGTPARRRVILMLPNQARCSWAGLADVSCASPTCRSFIKTTANQDAHVLFHELQHNYGLSHSGRGFDEYGDPTDPMGNFNSAGTRLLCHGAAYNYRIGWAKPINAVPGVGDGEYGMLTAANFSVANNHLTFTIPASYMTDENMVIVYLGASFRGEGAGYNDFPKYFLSYRAKAGGYGGFDNGLPTSSTNKLLIHSYLGEQTDRDFNRSQYIDTLPRSSDPVFGNGTVWDALSAGAPSYPYDNSTGLGGGLRVRLISWTPTAARVEVCRMYAAREGTPGSEECNDGVDRDW
;
A
#
# COMPACT_ATOMS: atom_id res chain seq x y z
N MET A 1 -18.47 15.65 9.23
CA MET A 1 -17.61 15.88 8.05
C MET A 1 -17.21 14.51 7.52
N GLY A 2 -17.73 14.09 6.37
CA GLY A 2 -17.45 12.76 5.79
C GLY A 2 -16.00 12.58 5.32
N ALA A 3 -15.64 11.36 4.94
CA ALA A 3 -14.44 11.10 4.16
C ALA A 3 -14.49 11.91 2.86
N GLY A 4 -13.58 12.87 2.71
CA GLY A 4 -13.38 13.62 1.48
C GLY A 4 -11.94 13.42 1.03
N LEU A 5 -11.68 13.52 -0.28
CA LEU A 5 -10.35 13.22 -0.83
C LEU A 5 -9.23 14.06 -0.18
N ARG A 6 -9.50 15.34 0.12
CA ARG A 6 -8.58 16.19 0.88
C ARG A 6 -8.28 15.63 2.29
N ASN A 7 -9.27 15.09 2.98
CA ASN A 7 -9.08 14.49 4.30
C ASN A 7 -8.31 13.18 4.22
N TYR A 8 -8.50 12.36 3.19
CA TYR A 8 -7.69 11.19 2.93
C TYR A 8 -6.20 11.54 2.86
N TYR A 9 -5.84 12.40 1.91
CA TYR A 9 -4.44 12.79 1.75
C TYR A 9 -3.90 13.43 3.01
N ARG A 10 -4.62 14.39 3.61
CA ARG A 10 -4.14 15.07 4.80
C ARG A 10 -3.92 14.13 5.98
N THR A 11 -4.91 13.30 6.31
CA THR A 11 -4.88 12.43 7.49
C THR A 11 -3.98 11.22 7.26
N CYS A 12 -4.19 10.47 6.16
CA CYS A 12 -3.47 9.22 5.92
C CYS A 12 -2.00 9.42 5.55
N SER A 13 -1.62 10.60 5.03
CA SER A 13 -0.22 10.94 4.75
C SER A 13 0.49 11.70 5.87
N TYR A 14 -0.14 11.89 7.04
CA TYR A 14 0.45 12.67 8.14
C TYR A 14 0.79 14.11 7.72
N ASN A 15 -0.09 14.73 6.93
CA ASN A 15 0.08 16.04 6.29
C ASN A 15 1.25 16.14 5.28
N LYS A 16 1.88 15.03 4.86
CA LYS A 16 2.97 15.05 3.87
C LYS A 16 2.50 15.28 2.44
N THR A 17 1.26 14.90 2.14
CA THR A 17 0.62 15.07 0.84
C THR A 17 -0.74 15.73 1.02
N SER A 18 -1.16 16.51 0.03
CA SER A 18 -2.46 17.18 0.05
C SER A 18 -3.12 17.14 -1.32
N PHE A 19 -4.43 17.00 -1.30
CA PHE A 19 -5.28 17.29 -2.45
C PHE A 19 -5.85 18.70 -2.27
N ASP A 20 -5.28 19.67 -2.97
CA ASP A 20 -5.69 21.08 -2.93
C ASP A 20 -6.65 21.37 -4.09
N PRO A 21 -7.93 21.68 -3.81
CA PRO A 21 -8.90 22.02 -4.86
C PRO A 21 -8.47 23.20 -5.74
N ARG A 22 -7.58 24.07 -5.26
CA ARG A 22 -7.05 25.20 -6.05
C ARG A 22 -6.17 24.75 -7.21
N ASN A 23 -5.63 23.53 -7.15
CA ASN A 23 -4.83 22.92 -8.20
C ASN A 23 -5.66 22.00 -9.11
N VAL A 24 -7.00 22.08 -9.02
CA VAL A 24 -7.92 21.24 -9.77
C VAL A 24 -8.73 22.13 -10.71
N VAL A 25 -8.71 21.77 -11.99
CA VAL A 25 -9.57 22.38 -13.01
C VAL A 25 -10.55 21.33 -13.52
N VAL A 26 -11.78 21.73 -13.78
CA VAL A 26 -12.82 20.86 -14.34
C VAL A 26 -13.05 21.27 -15.78
N VAL A 27 -12.74 20.37 -16.71
CA VAL A 27 -12.98 20.54 -18.14
C VAL A 27 -14.23 19.73 -18.49
N GLY A 28 -15.39 20.36 -18.52
CA GLY A 28 -16.65 19.71 -18.88
C GLY A 28 -17.91 20.39 -18.36
N PRO A 29 -19.09 19.78 -18.62
CA PRO A 29 -19.29 18.48 -19.27
C PRO A 29 -18.85 18.49 -20.75
N LEU A 30 -18.27 17.39 -21.21
CA LEU A 30 -17.80 17.21 -22.58
C LEU A 30 -18.73 16.27 -23.34
N GLN A 31 -19.07 16.63 -24.58
CA GLN A 31 -19.71 15.73 -25.53
C GLN A 31 -18.61 15.08 -26.35
N VAL A 32 -18.52 13.76 -26.28
CA VAL A 32 -17.57 12.95 -27.05
C VAL A 32 -18.35 11.86 -27.77
N ASP A 33 -17.89 11.48 -28.96
CA ASP A 33 -18.55 10.43 -29.73
C ASP A 33 -18.53 9.10 -28.98
N CYS A 34 -19.65 8.38 -28.99
CA CYS A 34 -19.75 7.08 -28.33
C CYS A 34 -19.04 5.98 -29.12
N SER A 35 -18.85 6.15 -30.42
CA SER A 35 -18.22 5.15 -31.28
C SER A 35 -17.46 5.81 -32.41
N GLY A 36 -16.40 5.16 -32.87
CA GLY A 36 -15.63 5.65 -34.00
C GLY A 36 -14.34 4.87 -34.19
N THR A 37 -13.37 5.55 -34.78
CA THR A 37 -12.06 4.96 -35.08
C THR A 37 -10.97 5.81 -34.46
N LEU A 38 -10.25 5.23 -33.50
CA LEU A 38 -9.06 5.82 -32.90
C LEU A 38 -7.87 5.59 -33.83
N VAL A 39 -7.24 6.67 -34.29
CA VAL A 39 -6.01 6.61 -35.09
C VAL A 39 -4.80 7.02 -34.23
N ARG A 40 -3.80 6.15 -34.12
CA ARG A 40 -2.51 6.44 -33.49
C ARG A 40 -1.35 6.05 -34.41
N GLY A 41 -0.78 7.04 -35.08
CA GLY A 41 0.25 6.81 -36.09
C GLY A 41 -0.33 5.98 -37.24
N VAL A 42 0.27 4.82 -37.50
CA VAL A 42 -0.21 3.88 -38.54
C VAL A 42 -1.32 2.93 -38.05
N PHE A 43 -1.59 2.91 -36.75
CA PHE A 43 -2.60 2.01 -36.18
C PHE A 43 -3.97 2.66 -36.11
N SER A 44 -4.98 1.84 -36.39
CA SER A 44 -6.39 2.23 -36.39
C SER A 44 -7.18 1.20 -35.60
N TYR A 45 -7.88 1.65 -34.56
CA TYR A 45 -8.66 0.79 -33.66
C TYR A 45 -10.11 1.28 -33.64
N PRO A 46 -11.10 0.42 -33.95
CA PRO A 46 -12.48 0.77 -33.69
C PRO A 46 -12.70 0.88 -32.17
N PHE A 47 -13.54 1.79 -31.75
CA PHE A 47 -14.00 1.90 -30.37
C PHE A 47 -15.52 2.07 -30.32
N ASP A 48 -16.14 1.56 -29.27
CA ASP A 48 -17.56 1.74 -28.98
C ASP A 48 -17.77 1.81 -27.46
N ALA A 49 -17.69 3.03 -26.92
CA ALA A 49 -17.93 3.37 -25.52
C ALA A 49 -19.34 3.01 -25.02
N SER A 50 -20.28 2.70 -25.91
CA SER A 50 -21.63 2.25 -25.52
C SER A 50 -21.65 0.78 -25.10
N THR A 51 -20.67 -0.02 -25.53
CA THR A 51 -20.58 -1.46 -25.27
C THR A 51 -19.28 -1.89 -24.60
N SER A 52 -18.18 -1.16 -24.79
CA SER A 52 -16.86 -1.45 -24.22
C SER A 52 -16.25 -0.26 -23.48
N CYS A 53 -15.26 -0.57 -22.63
CA CYS A 53 -14.42 0.42 -21.94
C CYS A 53 -12.95 -0.03 -21.96
N GLY A 54 -12.50 -0.56 -23.10
CA GLY A 54 -11.15 -1.07 -23.28
C GLY A 54 -10.14 0.05 -23.51
N ALA A 55 -8.92 -0.34 -23.87
CA ALA A 55 -7.83 0.60 -24.09
C ALA A 55 -8.14 1.63 -25.20
N ALA A 56 -8.85 1.23 -26.26
CA ALA A 56 -9.20 2.12 -27.36
C ALA A 56 -10.15 3.24 -26.89
N GLU A 57 -11.22 2.90 -26.17
CA GLU A 57 -12.17 3.88 -25.62
C GLU A 57 -11.49 4.82 -24.63
N GLN A 58 -10.69 4.27 -23.72
CA GLN A 58 -9.97 5.06 -22.71
C GLN A 58 -9.01 6.07 -23.35
N ILE A 59 -8.27 5.66 -24.38
CA ILE A 59 -7.37 6.55 -25.11
C ILE A 59 -8.17 7.62 -25.84
N PHE A 60 -9.27 7.26 -26.51
CA PHE A 60 -10.13 8.20 -27.22
C PHE A 60 -10.69 9.27 -26.28
N TRP A 61 -11.25 8.88 -25.13
CA TRP A 61 -11.79 9.82 -24.15
C TRP A 61 -10.73 10.82 -23.69
N VAL A 62 -9.52 10.34 -23.39
CA VAL A 62 -8.42 11.19 -22.94
C VAL A 62 -7.99 12.14 -24.06
N GLN A 63 -7.86 11.67 -25.30
CA GLN A 63 -7.48 12.53 -26.43
C GLN A 63 -8.51 13.64 -26.67
N ALA A 64 -9.80 13.29 -26.69
CA ALA A 64 -10.89 14.24 -26.87
C ALA A 64 -10.94 15.27 -25.72
N ALA A 65 -10.79 14.83 -24.47
CA ALA A 65 -10.78 15.72 -23.32
C ALA A 65 -9.55 16.65 -23.29
N GLU A 66 -8.38 16.14 -23.65
CA GLU A 66 -7.15 16.93 -23.77
C GLU A 66 -7.22 17.97 -24.88
N GLU A 67 -7.79 17.62 -26.03
CA GLU A 67 -8.03 18.57 -27.13
C GLU A 67 -8.92 19.71 -26.68
N GLN A 68 -10.06 19.40 -26.04
CA GLN A 68 -10.94 20.43 -25.51
C GLN A 68 -10.27 21.27 -24.42
N ALA A 69 -9.50 20.65 -23.52
CA ALA A 69 -8.77 21.36 -22.48
C ALA A 69 -7.77 22.37 -23.08
N ARG A 70 -7.10 22.03 -24.19
CA ARG A 70 -6.21 22.95 -24.91
C ARG A 70 -6.96 24.13 -25.51
N LEU A 71 -8.17 23.92 -26.04
CA LEU A 71 -8.99 25.02 -26.56
C LEU A 71 -9.41 25.97 -25.43
N ILE A 72 -9.86 25.43 -24.29
CA ILE A 72 -10.25 26.23 -23.13
C ILE A 72 -9.05 27.00 -22.54
N ALA A 73 -7.87 26.38 -22.49
CA ALA A 73 -6.63 27.02 -22.02
C ALA A 73 -6.27 28.30 -22.78
N GLN A 74 -6.74 28.48 -24.03
CA GLN A 74 -6.49 29.73 -24.77
C GLN A 74 -7.23 30.93 -24.15
N THR A 75 -8.28 30.68 -23.38
CA THR A 75 -9.16 31.71 -22.80
C THR A 75 -9.26 31.66 -21.28
N ASP A 76 -8.91 30.53 -20.66
CA ASP A 76 -8.94 30.33 -19.21
C ASP A 76 -7.52 30.18 -18.66
N PRO A 77 -7.00 31.19 -17.93
CA PRO A 77 -5.67 31.14 -17.34
C PRO A 77 -5.45 29.99 -16.35
N ALA A 78 -6.49 29.54 -15.63
CA ALA A 78 -6.36 28.44 -14.67
C ALA A 78 -6.18 27.10 -15.38
N VAL A 79 -6.94 26.87 -16.45
CA VAL A 79 -6.75 25.68 -17.32
C VAL A 79 -5.40 25.77 -18.02
N ASN A 80 -5.01 26.95 -18.50
CA ASN A 80 -3.70 27.16 -19.12
C ASN A 80 -2.54 26.85 -18.16
N ASP A 81 -2.64 27.26 -16.89
CA ASP A 81 -1.61 26.98 -15.88
C ASP A 81 -1.42 25.47 -15.71
N VAL A 82 -2.51 24.71 -15.53
CA VAL A 82 -2.45 23.23 -15.42
C VAL A 82 -1.93 22.56 -16.70
N MET A 83 -2.28 23.09 -17.88
CA MET A 83 -1.84 22.55 -19.17
C MET A 83 -0.36 22.85 -19.45
N THR A 84 0.12 24.05 -19.13
CA THR A 84 1.51 24.50 -19.39
C THR A 84 2.50 24.02 -18.33
N TYR A 85 2.10 23.88 -17.06
CA TYR A 85 2.95 23.30 -16.00
C TYR A 85 3.42 21.88 -16.33
N SER A 86 2.68 21.17 -17.18
CA SER A 86 2.98 19.81 -17.62
C SER A 86 4.00 19.74 -18.78
N SER A 87 4.22 20.82 -19.53
CA SER A 87 5.12 20.82 -20.69
C SER A 87 6.57 21.18 -20.38
N GLY A 88 6.89 21.50 -19.11
CA GLY A 88 8.25 21.83 -18.67
C GLY A 88 8.77 23.10 -19.35
N VAL A 89 8.64 24.25 -18.69
CA VAL A 89 9.44 25.41 -19.08
C VAL A 89 10.90 25.07 -18.79
N SER A 90 11.78 25.30 -19.77
CA SER A 90 13.23 25.05 -19.69
C SER A 90 13.79 25.40 -18.31
N GLY A 91 14.29 24.40 -17.58
CA GLY A 91 14.89 24.57 -16.25
C GLY A 91 14.00 24.19 -15.05
N THR A 92 12.70 23.89 -15.25
CA THR A 92 11.83 23.32 -14.20
C THR A 92 11.42 21.89 -14.54
N PRO A 93 11.51 20.92 -13.60
CA PRO A 93 10.98 19.58 -13.83
C PRO A 93 9.48 19.69 -14.17
N ALA A 94 9.07 19.12 -15.31
CA ALA A 94 7.67 19.01 -15.66
C ALA A 94 6.91 18.32 -14.52
N ARG A 95 5.91 18.98 -13.95
CA ARG A 95 5.04 18.34 -12.95
C ARG A 95 4.13 17.36 -13.67
N ARG A 96 4.03 16.13 -13.16
CA ARG A 96 3.07 15.15 -13.68
C ARG A 96 1.65 15.68 -13.49
N ARG A 97 0.81 15.57 -14.52
CA ARG A 97 -0.61 15.93 -14.46
C ARG A 97 -1.45 14.70 -14.18
N VAL A 98 -2.28 14.75 -13.15
CA VAL A 98 -3.32 13.73 -12.91
C VAL A 98 -4.58 14.13 -13.66
N ILE A 99 -5.08 13.22 -14.50
CA ILE A 99 -6.31 13.37 -15.29
C ILE A 99 -7.36 12.44 -14.69
N LEU A 100 -8.43 13.03 -14.16
CA LEU A 100 -9.60 12.31 -13.66
C LEU A 100 -10.70 12.36 -14.70
N MET A 101 -10.97 11.23 -15.34
CA MET A 101 -12.02 11.06 -16.35
C MET A 101 -13.30 10.56 -15.70
N LEU A 102 -14.41 11.25 -15.93
CA LEU A 102 -15.73 10.92 -15.34
C LEU A 102 -16.75 10.54 -16.43
N PRO A 103 -16.63 9.37 -17.08
CA PRO A 103 -17.53 9.00 -18.17
C PRO A 103 -18.94 8.66 -17.66
N ASN A 104 -19.90 9.56 -17.91
CA ASN A 104 -21.27 9.43 -17.43
C ASN A 104 -22.11 8.38 -18.17
N GLN A 105 -21.81 8.14 -19.45
CA GLN A 105 -22.60 7.25 -20.31
C GLN A 105 -21.91 5.92 -20.63
N ALA A 106 -20.68 5.72 -20.15
CA ALA A 106 -19.93 4.49 -20.45
C ALA A 106 -20.45 3.31 -19.62
N ARG A 107 -20.63 2.16 -20.27
CA ARG A 107 -21.15 0.92 -19.66
C ARG A 107 -20.03 0.05 -19.09
N CYS A 108 -19.16 0.65 -18.29
CA CYS A 108 -18.02 -0.05 -17.71
C CYS A 108 -18.44 -0.96 -16.55
N SER A 109 -17.83 -2.14 -16.46
CA SER A 109 -18.03 -3.12 -15.38
C SER A 109 -17.34 -2.70 -14.08
N TRP A 110 -16.29 -1.88 -14.17
CA TRP A 110 -15.54 -1.36 -13.04
C TRP A 110 -16.17 -0.09 -12.45
N ALA A 111 -15.91 0.16 -11.16
CA ALA A 111 -16.27 1.41 -10.48
C ALA A 111 -15.23 2.51 -10.75
N GLY A 112 -13.95 2.13 -10.80
CA GLY A 112 -12.85 2.95 -11.27
C GLY A 112 -11.78 2.12 -11.98
N LEU A 113 -10.85 2.80 -12.64
CA LEU A 113 -9.68 2.22 -13.28
C LEU A 113 -8.57 3.28 -13.32
N ALA A 114 -7.31 2.90 -13.13
CA ALA A 114 -6.21 3.87 -13.20
C ALA A 114 -4.90 3.29 -13.76
N ASP A 115 -4.05 4.20 -14.23
CA ASP A 115 -2.67 3.89 -14.61
C ASP A 115 -1.86 3.55 -13.35
N VAL A 116 -1.25 2.36 -13.32
CA VAL A 116 -0.29 1.97 -12.27
C VAL A 116 1.06 2.64 -12.53
N SER A 117 1.72 3.13 -11.48
CA SER A 117 3.07 3.71 -11.46
C SER A 117 3.25 5.05 -12.21
N CYS A 118 2.24 5.50 -12.97
CA CYS A 118 2.28 6.74 -13.74
C CYS A 118 3.63 6.98 -14.46
N ALA A 119 3.97 6.07 -15.37
CA ALA A 119 5.23 6.11 -16.12
C ALA A 119 5.28 7.24 -17.18
N SER A 120 4.16 7.92 -17.44
CA SER A 120 4.07 9.06 -18.38
C SER A 120 3.99 10.42 -17.67
N PRO A 121 4.21 11.55 -18.39
CA PRO A 121 3.97 12.90 -17.86
C PRO A 121 2.52 13.13 -17.40
N THR A 122 1.59 12.30 -17.85
CA THR A 122 0.19 12.28 -17.41
C THR A 122 -0.12 10.97 -16.69
N CYS A 123 -0.83 11.05 -15.57
CA CYS A 123 -1.41 9.91 -14.85
C CYS A 123 -2.91 9.93 -15.07
N ARG A 124 -3.52 8.80 -15.45
CA ARG A 124 -4.96 8.76 -15.69
C ARG A 124 -5.65 7.92 -14.64
N SER A 125 -6.82 8.39 -14.26
CA SER A 125 -7.79 7.68 -13.42
C SER A 125 -9.17 7.89 -14.04
N PHE A 126 -9.94 6.83 -14.19
CA PHE A 126 -11.28 6.83 -14.74
C PHE A 126 -12.23 6.42 -13.63
N ILE A 127 -13.23 7.25 -13.34
CA ILE A 127 -14.21 6.98 -12.29
C ILE A 127 -15.59 6.97 -12.92
N LYS A 128 -16.29 5.85 -12.79
CA LYS A 128 -17.68 5.77 -13.23
C LYS A 128 -18.51 6.79 -12.46
N THR A 129 -19.34 7.57 -13.15
CA THR A 129 -20.07 8.68 -12.51
C THR A 129 -20.97 8.23 -11.35
N THR A 130 -21.49 7.00 -11.37
CA THR A 130 -22.23 6.44 -10.23
C THR A 130 -21.40 6.23 -8.96
N ALA A 131 -20.07 6.21 -9.09
CA ALA A 131 -19.11 6.03 -8.01
C ALA A 131 -18.30 7.30 -7.71
N ASN A 132 -18.48 8.40 -8.46
CA ASN A 132 -17.65 9.60 -8.32
C ASN A 132 -17.90 10.41 -7.04
N GLN A 133 -18.99 10.12 -6.32
CA GLN A 133 -19.27 10.70 -5.01
C GLN A 133 -18.64 9.90 -3.87
N ASP A 134 -18.11 8.70 -4.16
CA ASP A 134 -17.41 7.88 -3.19
C ASP A 134 -15.93 8.28 -3.14
N ALA A 135 -15.55 8.93 -2.04
CA ALA A 135 -14.18 9.33 -1.80
C ALA A 135 -13.22 8.13 -1.70
N HIS A 136 -13.70 6.93 -1.34
CA HIS A 136 -12.87 5.73 -1.34
C HIS A 136 -12.49 5.32 -2.74
N VAL A 137 -13.44 5.28 -3.68
CA VAL A 137 -13.17 4.92 -5.08
C VAL A 137 -12.20 5.92 -5.69
N LEU A 138 -12.45 7.22 -5.51
CA LEU A 138 -11.52 8.26 -5.96
C LEU A 138 -10.11 8.09 -5.37
N PHE A 139 -10.03 7.83 -4.06
CA PHE A 139 -8.75 7.65 -3.39
C PHE A 139 -8.02 6.39 -3.90
N HIS A 140 -8.73 5.26 -4.01
CA HIS A 140 -8.24 3.98 -4.53
C HIS A 140 -7.61 4.12 -5.91
N GLU A 141 -8.34 4.70 -6.88
CA GLU A 141 -7.81 4.86 -8.23
C GLU A 141 -6.61 5.80 -8.29
N LEU A 142 -6.64 6.88 -7.53
CA LEU A 142 -5.51 7.80 -7.45
C LEU A 142 -4.27 7.18 -6.82
N GLN A 143 -4.43 6.17 -5.96
CA GLN A 143 -3.30 5.46 -5.37
C GLN A 143 -2.60 4.53 -6.35
N HIS A 144 -3.30 4.00 -7.36
CA HIS A 144 -2.63 3.33 -8.48
C HIS A 144 -1.64 4.28 -9.19
N ASN A 145 -1.95 5.58 -9.28
CA ASN A 145 -1.03 6.57 -9.84
C ASN A 145 0.24 6.78 -8.97
N TYR A 146 0.21 6.42 -7.69
CA TYR A 146 1.40 6.32 -6.81
C TYR A 146 2.15 4.99 -6.97
N GLY A 147 1.71 4.12 -7.88
CA GLY A 147 2.28 2.80 -8.11
C GLY A 147 1.79 1.74 -7.13
N LEU A 148 0.68 1.96 -6.42
CA LEU A 148 0.12 0.94 -5.56
C LEU A 148 -0.71 -0.05 -6.38
N SER A 149 -0.46 -1.35 -6.25
CA SER A 149 -1.37 -2.41 -6.69
C SER A 149 -2.48 -2.63 -5.67
N HIS A 150 -3.41 -3.54 -5.93
CA HIS A 150 -4.40 -3.97 -4.94
C HIS A 150 -3.73 -4.63 -3.72
N SER A 151 -4.24 -4.37 -2.51
CA SER A 151 -3.82 -5.07 -1.29
C SER A 151 -4.66 -6.32 -1.12
N GLY A 152 -4.02 -7.49 -1.21
CA GLY A 152 -4.71 -8.77 -1.27
C GLY A 152 -4.43 -9.69 -0.09
N ARG A 153 -5.06 -10.86 -0.10
CA ARG A 153 -4.77 -11.98 0.80
C ARG A 153 -4.81 -13.29 0.03
N GLY A 154 -3.65 -13.92 -0.15
CA GLY A 154 -3.52 -15.12 -0.98
C GLY A 154 -3.92 -14.82 -2.42
N PHE A 155 -4.85 -15.61 -2.96
CA PHE A 155 -5.36 -15.42 -4.32
C PHE A 155 -6.42 -14.32 -4.44
N ASP A 156 -7.00 -13.87 -3.32
CA ASP A 156 -7.96 -12.76 -3.33
C ASP A 156 -7.21 -11.43 -3.44
N GLU A 157 -7.35 -10.80 -4.60
CA GLU A 157 -6.72 -9.52 -4.93
C GLU A 157 -7.19 -8.37 -4.02
N TYR A 158 -8.44 -8.41 -3.53
CA TYR A 158 -9.00 -7.42 -2.61
C TYR A 158 -9.10 -7.97 -1.18
N GLY A 159 -8.40 -9.06 -0.88
CA GLY A 159 -8.54 -9.80 0.38
C GLY A 159 -8.05 -9.08 1.65
N ASP A 160 -7.52 -7.86 1.54
CA ASP A 160 -7.13 -7.03 2.69
C ASP A 160 -8.23 -6.02 3.06
N PRO A 161 -8.99 -6.23 4.15
CA PRO A 161 -10.03 -5.30 4.59
C PRO A 161 -9.47 -4.09 5.37
N THR A 162 -8.14 -3.97 5.50
CA THR A 162 -7.47 -2.96 6.33
C THR A 162 -6.70 -1.92 5.54
N ASP A 163 -6.79 -1.98 4.21
CA ASP A 163 -6.14 -1.07 3.28
C ASP A 163 -7.15 -0.60 2.22
N PRO A 164 -7.19 0.70 1.86
CA PRO A 164 -8.04 1.18 0.79
C PRO A 164 -7.72 0.59 -0.58
N MET A 165 -6.56 -0.03 -0.79
CA MET A 165 -6.24 -0.80 -1.99
C MET A 165 -6.80 -2.23 -1.97
N GLY A 166 -7.35 -2.68 -0.84
CA GLY A 166 -8.06 -3.95 -0.73
C GLY A 166 -9.58 -3.73 -0.63
N ASN A 167 -10.22 -4.40 0.32
CA ASN A 167 -11.66 -4.29 0.54
C ASN A 167 -12.01 -3.17 1.53
N PHE A 168 -12.31 -2.00 1.00
CA PHE A 168 -12.69 -0.83 1.81
C PHE A 168 -14.18 -0.74 2.16
N ASN A 169 -15.02 -1.70 1.76
CA ASN A 169 -16.49 -1.59 1.90
C ASN A 169 -16.94 -1.37 3.36
N SER A 170 -16.26 -1.97 4.33
CA SER A 170 -16.60 -1.82 5.76
C SER A 170 -16.32 -0.42 6.32
N ALA A 171 -15.56 0.41 5.61
CA ALA A 171 -15.24 1.76 6.05
C ALA A 171 -16.41 2.73 5.84
N GLY A 172 -17.31 2.45 4.88
CA GLY A 172 -18.46 3.29 4.59
C GLY A 172 -18.05 4.72 4.21
N THR A 173 -18.38 5.71 5.04
CA THR A 173 -18.00 7.12 4.79
C THR A 173 -16.81 7.57 5.65
N ARG A 174 -16.06 6.63 6.23
CA ARG A 174 -14.98 6.88 7.20
C ARG A 174 -13.63 6.61 6.55
N LEU A 175 -12.57 7.25 7.02
CA LEU A 175 -11.24 7.09 6.46
C LEU A 175 -10.67 5.70 6.78
N LEU A 176 -10.19 5.02 5.75
CA LEU A 176 -9.36 3.82 5.84
C LEU A 176 -8.01 4.18 5.22
N CYS A 177 -6.96 4.23 6.02
CA CYS A 177 -5.62 4.57 5.56
C CYS A 177 -4.86 3.31 5.15
N HIS A 178 -3.78 3.48 4.38
CA HIS A 178 -2.93 2.36 3.97
C HIS A 178 -2.35 1.58 5.15
N GLY A 179 -2.11 0.30 4.91
CA GLY A 179 -1.21 -0.53 5.70
C GLY A 179 0.23 -0.06 5.59
N ALA A 180 1.08 -0.63 6.44
CA ALA A 180 2.48 -0.21 6.54
C ALA A 180 3.27 -0.39 5.24
N ALA A 181 3.04 -1.49 4.51
CA ALA A 181 3.74 -1.75 3.24
C ALA A 181 3.53 -0.62 2.22
N TYR A 182 2.29 -0.19 2.02
CA TYR A 182 1.97 0.87 1.09
C TYR A 182 2.30 2.27 1.61
N ASN A 183 2.09 2.56 2.90
CA ASN A 183 2.56 3.81 3.47
C ASN A 183 4.08 3.98 3.37
N TYR A 184 4.86 2.90 3.56
CA TYR A 184 6.30 2.91 3.36
C TYR A 184 6.66 3.14 1.89
N ARG A 185 6.02 2.39 0.98
CA ARG A 185 6.26 2.49 -0.47
C ARG A 185 6.13 3.91 -0.99
N ILE A 186 5.10 4.64 -0.56
CA ILE A 186 4.83 6.01 -1.03
C ILE A 186 5.45 7.09 -0.12
N GLY A 187 6.24 6.70 0.88
CA GLY A 187 6.94 7.62 1.79
C GLY A 187 6.05 8.35 2.80
N TRP A 188 4.82 7.88 3.02
CA TRP A 188 3.89 8.49 3.96
C TRP A 188 4.17 8.09 5.40
N ALA A 189 4.64 6.87 5.64
CA ALA A 189 5.14 6.44 6.93
C ALA A 189 6.52 5.79 6.77
N LYS A 190 7.25 5.69 7.88
CA LYS A 190 8.60 5.15 7.94
C LYS A 190 8.73 4.23 9.15
N PRO A 191 9.77 3.38 9.19
CA PRO A 191 10.03 2.54 10.35
C PRO A 191 10.24 3.36 11.62
N ILE A 192 9.98 2.76 12.78
CA ILE A 192 10.20 3.43 14.07
C ILE A 192 11.69 3.80 14.24
N ASN A 193 11.97 4.83 15.04
CA ASN A 193 13.33 5.32 15.27
C ASN A 193 13.97 4.83 16.59
N ALA A 194 13.34 3.93 17.35
CA ALA A 194 14.03 3.25 18.47
C ALA A 194 13.62 1.78 18.68
N VAL A 195 14.60 0.88 18.66
CA VAL A 195 14.53 -0.53 19.11
C VAL A 195 15.73 -0.69 20.06
N PRO A 196 15.52 -0.95 21.37
CA PRO A 196 16.61 -1.07 22.33
C PRO A 196 17.64 -2.14 21.91
N GLY A 197 18.94 -1.80 21.96
CA GLY A 197 20.04 -2.74 21.69
C GLY A 197 20.57 -2.79 20.25
N VAL A 198 20.08 -1.93 19.35
CA VAL A 198 20.57 -1.78 17.97
C VAL A 198 21.23 -0.39 17.82
N GLY A 199 22.24 -0.19 16.95
CA GLY A 199 22.92 1.11 16.76
C GLY A 199 22.15 2.13 15.90
N ASP A 200 22.72 3.34 15.75
CA ASP A 200 22.06 4.52 15.17
C ASP A 200 21.49 4.35 13.74
N GLY A 201 20.28 4.90 13.52
CA GLY A 201 19.91 5.50 12.22
C GLY A 201 18.74 4.95 11.42
N GLU A 202 17.92 3.99 11.90
CA GLU A 202 16.62 3.55 11.29
C GLU A 202 16.11 2.31 12.04
N TYR A 203 15.65 2.51 13.28
CA TYR A 203 15.37 1.44 14.22
C TYR A 203 14.00 0.79 13.98
N GLY A 204 13.80 0.26 12.81
CA GLY A 204 12.64 -0.52 12.48
C GLY A 204 12.87 -1.34 11.22
N MET A 205 14.01 -1.16 10.53
CA MET A 205 14.43 -2.08 9.49
C MET A 205 15.37 -3.12 10.08
N LEU A 206 14.82 -4.30 10.35
CA LEU A 206 15.53 -5.47 10.83
C LEU A 206 15.99 -6.31 9.65
N THR A 207 17.24 -6.75 9.67
CA THR A 207 17.89 -7.57 8.66
C THR A 207 18.45 -8.84 9.28
N ALA A 208 19.05 -9.74 8.48
CA ALA A 208 19.69 -10.94 9.01
C ALA A 208 20.76 -10.63 10.07
N ALA A 209 21.53 -9.54 9.91
CA ALA A 209 22.59 -9.15 10.85
C ALA A 209 22.09 -8.70 12.23
N ASN A 210 20.79 -8.42 12.38
CA ASN A 210 20.23 -8.06 13.69
C ASN A 210 20.04 -9.28 14.60
N PHE A 211 20.24 -10.49 14.08
CA PHE A 211 20.01 -11.73 14.79
C PHE A 211 21.26 -12.61 14.74
N SER A 212 21.55 -13.30 15.84
CA SER A 212 22.54 -14.37 15.90
C SER A 212 21.94 -15.59 16.60
N VAL A 213 22.59 -16.76 16.47
CA VAL A 213 22.19 -17.98 17.19
C VAL A 213 22.12 -17.75 18.72
N ALA A 214 22.99 -16.91 19.27
CA ALA A 214 23.03 -16.59 20.71
C ALA A 214 22.12 -15.42 21.12
N ASN A 215 21.55 -14.70 20.14
CA ASN A 215 20.65 -13.58 20.37
C ASN A 215 19.74 -13.42 19.15
N ASN A 216 18.69 -14.24 19.11
CA ASN A 216 17.75 -14.33 18.00
C ASN A 216 16.40 -13.66 18.30
N HIS A 217 16.24 -13.04 19.48
CA HIS A 217 15.04 -12.30 19.89
C HIS A 217 15.28 -10.80 19.91
N LEU A 218 14.27 -10.03 19.50
CA LEU A 218 14.23 -8.59 19.70
C LEU A 218 12.85 -8.19 20.20
N THR A 219 12.81 -7.35 21.24
CA THR A 219 11.57 -6.79 21.79
C THR A 219 11.54 -5.28 21.61
N PHE A 220 10.42 -4.75 21.16
CA PHE A 220 10.22 -3.32 20.92
C PHE A 220 8.74 -2.93 21.04
N THR A 221 8.47 -1.63 20.93
CA THR A 221 7.12 -1.07 20.97
C THR A 221 6.79 -0.41 19.65
N ILE A 222 5.70 -0.82 19.01
CA ILE A 222 5.17 -0.19 17.80
C ILE A 222 4.02 0.74 18.21
N PRO A 223 4.12 2.06 17.97
CA PRO A 223 3.00 2.97 18.22
C PRO A 223 1.86 2.69 17.23
N ALA A 224 0.63 2.98 17.63
CA ALA A 224 -0.51 2.88 16.74
C ALA A 224 -0.32 3.85 15.56
N SER A 225 -0.62 3.41 14.33
CA SER A 225 -0.36 4.22 13.13
C SER A 225 -1.04 5.58 13.14
N TYR A 226 -2.13 5.79 13.90
CA TYR A 226 -2.73 7.13 14.00
C TYR A 226 -1.90 8.14 14.83
N MET A 227 -0.92 7.68 15.61
CA MET A 227 -0.16 8.53 16.55
C MET A 227 1.01 9.27 15.88
N THR A 228 1.67 8.64 14.92
CA THR A 228 2.91 9.13 14.31
C THR A 228 3.14 8.45 12.96
N ASP A 229 3.89 9.07 12.06
CA ASP A 229 4.36 8.46 10.81
C ASP A 229 5.53 7.48 11.01
N GLU A 230 6.06 7.38 12.23
CA GLU A 230 7.05 6.38 12.68
C GLU A 230 6.33 5.22 13.38
N ASN A 231 5.70 4.32 12.62
CA ASN A 231 4.72 3.36 13.18
C ASN A 231 4.82 1.92 12.68
N MET A 232 5.97 1.53 12.12
CA MET A 232 6.15 0.18 11.63
C MET A 232 7.53 -0.40 11.91
N VAL A 233 7.62 -1.72 11.83
CA VAL A 233 8.88 -2.47 11.75
C VAL A 233 8.84 -3.30 10.48
N ILE A 234 9.91 -3.23 9.70
CA ILE A 234 10.16 -3.99 8.48
C ILE A 234 11.20 -5.05 8.82
N VAL A 235 10.90 -6.33 8.58
CA VAL A 235 11.83 -7.43 8.76
C VAL A 235 12.18 -8.00 7.40
N TYR A 236 13.47 -7.92 7.04
CA TYR A 236 14.01 -8.43 5.78
C TYR A 236 15.18 -9.39 6.06
N LEU A 237 14.84 -10.64 6.39
CA LEU A 237 15.83 -11.69 6.68
C LEU A 237 16.64 -12.12 5.44
N GLY A 238 16.22 -11.66 4.26
CA GLY A 238 16.94 -11.89 3.02
C GLY A 238 18.11 -10.96 2.77
N ALA A 239 18.27 -9.87 3.51
CA ALA A 239 19.41 -8.97 3.37
C ALA A 239 20.41 -9.15 4.51
N SER A 240 21.70 -9.11 4.19
CA SER A 240 22.77 -9.20 5.19
C SER A 240 22.90 -7.93 6.02
N PHE A 241 22.76 -6.75 5.41
CA PHE A 241 22.77 -5.46 6.10
C PHE A 241 21.88 -4.44 5.38
N ARG A 242 21.80 -3.23 5.93
CA ARG A 242 21.01 -2.12 5.37
C ARG A 242 21.81 -1.36 4.32
N GLY A 243 21.26 -1.20 3.13
CA GLY A 243 21.78 -0.29 2.11
C GLY A 243 22.33 -0.98 0.87
N GLU A 244 22.94 -0.16 0.01
CA GLU A 244 23.49 -0.59 -1.27
C GLU A 244 24.66 -1.56 -1.08
N GLY A 245 24.74 -2.57 -1.94
CA GLY A 245 25.77 -3.61 -1.87
C GLY A 245 25.51 -4.71 -0.82
N ALA A 246 24.37 -4.68 -0.11
CA ALA A 246 23.98 -5.78 0.75
C ALA A 246 23.79 -7.07 -0.06
N GLY A 247 24.41 -8.16 0.41
CA GLY A 247 24.09 -9.48 -0.10
C GLY A 247 22.62 -9.77 0.18
N TYR A 248 21.87 -10.16 -0.86
CA TYR A 248 20.44 -10.41 -0.74
C TYR A 248 19.99 -11.67 -1.47
N ASN A 249 18.86 -12.22 -1.01
CA ASN A 249 18.03 -13.16 -1.76
C ASN A 249 16.58 -12.61 -1.86
N ASP A 250 15.75 -13.20 -2.72
CA ASP A 250 14.38 -12.74 -3.00
C ASP A 250 13.40 -13.06 -1.85
N PHE A 251 13.73 -12.65 -0.64
CA PHE A 251 12.92 -12.87 0.56
C PHE A 251 11.85 -11.79 0.71
N PRO A 252 10.57 -12.14 0.95
CA PRO A 252 9.53 -11.15 1.20
C PRO A 252 9.85 -10.34 2.46
N LYS A 253 9.73 -9.02 2.38
CA LYS A 253 9.85 -8.17 3.58
C LYS A 253 8.54 -8.26 4.35
N TYR A 254 8.63 -8.49 5.65
CA TYR A 254 7.48 -8.44 6.54
C TYR A 254 7.32 -7.05 7.12
N PHE A 255 6.12 -6.49 7.04
CA PHE A 255 5.76 -5.20 7.60
C PHE A 255 4.84 -5.44 8.80
N LEU A 256 5.33 -5.09 9.97
CA LEU A 256 4.61 -5.16 11.24
C LEU A 256 4.11 -3.76 11.58
N SER A 257 2.80 -3.61 11.77
CA SER A 257 2.19 -2.32 12.13
C SER A 257 1.05 -2.49 13.11
N TYR A 258 0.97 -1.62 14.11
CA TYR A 258 -0.13 -1.63 15.05
C TYR A 258 -1.22 -0.66 14.61
N ARG A 259 -2.44 -1.16 14.37
CA ARG A 259 -3.55 -0.33 13.90
C ARG A 259 -4.66 -0.30 14.94
N ALA A 260 -5.08 0.90 15.27
CA ALA A 260 -6.18 1.19 16.16
C ALA A 260 -6.98 2.36 15.58
N LYS A 261 -8.30 2.38 15.84
CA LYS A 261 -9.17 3.43 15.34
C LYS A 261 -8.85 4.73 16.06
N ALA A 262 -8.49 5.77 15.33
CA ALA A 262 -8.50 7.10 15.91
C ALA A 262 -9.94 7.50 16.27
N GLY A 263 -10.11 8.18 17.41
CA GLY A 263 -11.41 8.72 17.80
C GLY A 263 -11.88 9.82 16.84
N GLY A 264 -13.20 9.90 16.63
CA GLY A 264 -13.84 10.99 15.90
C GLY A 264 -13.98 10.79 14.38
N TYR A 265 -14.77 11.66 13.75
CA TYR A 265 -14.97 11.65 12.30
C TYR A 265 -13.77 12.30 11.59
N GLY A 266 -13.18 11.61 10.61
CA GLY A 266 -12.00 12.09 9.86
C GLY A 266 -10.65 11.77 10.54
N GLY A 267 -10.66 11.03 11.65
CA GLY A 267 -9.45 10.48 12.25
C GLY A 267 -8.85 9.35 11.40
N PHE A 268 -7.54 9.15 11.54
CA PHE A 268 -6.82 8.06 10.88
C PHE A 268 -7.49 6.72 11.22
N ASP A 269 -7.81 5.92 10.20
CA ASP A 269 -8.44 4.61 10.36
C ASP A 269 -9.74 4.55 11.15
N ASN A 270 -10.48 5.65 11.23
CA ASN A 270 -11.79 5.60 11.88
C ASN A 270 -12.78 4.67 11.12
N GLY A 271 -12.47 4.30 9.86
CA GLY A 271 -13.15 3.30 9.02
C GLY A 271 -12.60 1.88 9.08
N LEU A 272 -11.57 1.59 9.89
CA LEU A 272 -11.02 0.24 10.04
C LEU A 272 -12.10 -0.77 10.48
N PRO A 273 -12.09 -2.04 10.03
CA PRO A 273 -12.99 -3.06 10.57
C PRO A 273 -12.83 -3.20 12.08
N THR A 274 -13.93 -3.46 12.81
CA THR A 274 -13.89 -3.66 14.26
C THR A 274 -13.07 -4.90 14.64
N SER A 275 -12.99 -5.91 13.77
CA SER A 275 -12.12 -7.08 13.94
C SER A 275 -10.63 -6.76 13.83
N SER A 276 -10.26 -5.65 13.20
CA SER A 276 -8.88 -5.28 12.88
C SER A 276 -8.36 -4.11 13.72
N THR A 277 -9.16 -3.57 14.64
CA THR A 277 -8.74 -2.47 15.52
C THR A 277 -8.09 -2.99 16.79
N ASN A 278 -7.10 -2.25 17.30
CA ASN A 278 -6.23 -2.66 18.40
C ASN A 278 -5.53 -3.98 18.09
N LYS A 279 -5.03 -4.09 16.86
CA LYS A 279 -4.33 -5.27 16.38
C LYS A 279 -2.97 -4.93 15.80
N LEU A 280 -2.01 -5.83 16.01
CA LEU A 280 -0.82 -5.90 15.18
C LEU A 280 -1.22 -6.54 13.85
N LEU A 281 -0.89 -5.91 12.73
CA LEU A 281 -1.11 -6.43 11.39
C LEU A 281 0.24 -6.76 10.76
N ILE A 282 0.25 -7.88 10.04
CA ILE A 282 1.42 -8.44 9.38
C ILE A 282 1.11 -8.44 7.90
N HIS A 283 1.89 -7.67 7.15
CA HIS A 283 1.85 -7.65 5.70
C HIS A 283 3.17 -8.19 5.15
N SER A 284 3.15 -8.79 3.96
CA SER A 284 4.37 -9.08 3.20
C SER A 284 4.37 -8.32 1.90
N TYR A 285 5.52 -7.76 1.54
CA TYR A 285 5.70 -7.02 0.30
C TYR A 285 7.18 -7.01 -0.08
N LEU A 286 7.53 -7.35 -1.33
CA LEU A 286 8.94 -7.47 -1.74
C LEU A 286 9.60 -6.09 -1.93
N GLY A 287 8.81 -5.05 -2.18
CA GLY A 287 9.32 -3.69 -2.32
C GLY A 287 9.81 -3.32 -3.72
N GLU A 288 9.64 -4.18 -4.72
CA GLU A 288 10.03 -3.87 -6.09
C GLU A 288 8.90 -3.16 -6.84
N GLN A 289 9.29 -2.21 -7.68
CA GLN A 289 8.38 -1.52 -8.58
C GLN A 289 8.35 -2.27 -9.91
N THR A 290 7.48 -3.26 -10.03
CA THR A 290 7.15 -3.85 -11.33
C THR A 290 5.74 -3.47 -11.72
N ASP A 291 5.51 -3.08 -12.97
CA ASP A 291 4.17 -2.82 -13.52
C ASP A 291 3.30 -4.10 -13.64
N ARG A 292 3.84 -5.24 -13.21
CA ARG A 292 3.12 -6.52 -13.13
C ARG A 292 2.60 -6.72 -11.70
N ASP A 293 1.29 -6.91 -11.57
CA ASP A 293 0.51 -7.01 -10.32
C ASP A 293 0.90 -8.11 -9.32
N PHE A 294 1.94 -8.89 -9.61
CA PHE A 294 2.38 -9.98 -8.74
C PHE A 294 3.18 -9.49 -7.52
N ASN A 295 3.68 -8.24 -7.55
CA ASN A 295 4.38 -7.62 -6.42
C ASN A 295 3.50 -6.63 -5.67
N ARG A 296 2.52 -7.16 -4.95
CA ARG A 296 1.52 -6.39 -4.19
C ARG A 296 1.68 -6.56 -2.69
N SER A 297 1.08 -5.66 -1.91
CA SER A 297 0.95 -5.85 -0.47
C SER A 297 0.05 -7.06 -0.22
N GLN A 298 0.54 -8.00 0.59
CA GLN A 298 -0.22 -9.17 1.00
C GLN A 298 -0.50 -9.07 2.49
N TYR A 299 -1.78 -9.02 2.84
CA TYR A 299 -2.22 -9.14 4.21
C TYR A 299 -2.08 -10.61 4.65
N ILE A 300 -1.13 -10.85 5.55
CA ILE A 300 -0.80 -12.19 6.01
C ILE A 300 -1.68 -12.54 7.21
N ASP A 301 -1.59 -11.73 8.27
CA ASP A 301 -2.29 -12.03 9.52
C ASP A 301 -2.39 -10.83 10.48
N THR A 302 -3.04 -11.08 11.62
CA THR A 302 -3.23 -10.11 12.68
C THR A 302 -3.21 -10.72 14.08
N LEU A 303 -2.67 -9.99 15.06
CA LEU A 303 -2.59 -10.39 16.46
C LEU A 303 -3.28 -9.36 17.39
N PRO A 304 -3.98 -9.79 18.46
CA PRO A 304 -4.30 -11.20 18.72
C PRO A 304 -5.37 -11.74 17.77
N ARG A 305 -5.31 -13.02 17.40
CA ARG A 305 -6.39 -13.71 16.70
C ARG A 305 -7.55 -14.02 17.67
N SER A 306 -8.78 -14.06 17.17
CA SER A 306 -9.97 -14.40 17.98
C SER A 306 -10.03 -15.86 18.41
N SER A 307 -9.30 -16.73 17.71
CA SER A 307 -9.17 -18.16 18.01
C SER A 307 -7.89 -18.66 17.37
N ASP A 308 -6.95 -19.12 18.20
CA ASP A 308 -5.74 -19.79 17.72
C ASP A 308 -5.64 -21.15 18.41
N PRO A 309 -5.91 -22.25 17.69
CA PRO A 309 -5.81 -23.59 18.27
C PRO A 309 -4.36 -24.01 18.53
N VAL A 310 -3.39 -23.29 17.99
CA VAL A 310 -1.95 -23.58 18.02
C VAL A 310 -1.29 -22.83 19.17
N PHE A 311 -1.63 -21.56 19.37
CA PHE A 311 -1.05 -20.67 20.39
C PHE A 311 -2.12 -20.02 21.28
N GLY A 312 -2.96 -20.82 21.95
CA GLY A 312 -3.84 -20.45 23.09
C GLY A 312 -4.62 -19.12 23.00
N ASN A 313 -3.93 -17.99 23.19
CA ASN A 313 -4.46 -16.63 23.15
C ASN A 313 -4.38 -15.93 21.78
N GLY A 314 -3.87 -16.60 20.74
CA GLY A 314 -3.72 -16.04 19.39
C GLY A 314 -2.78 -14.85 19.31
N THR A 315 -1.84 -14.74 20.24
CA THR A 315 -0.86 -13.64 20.33
C THR A 315 0.45 -13.94 19.63
N VAL A 316 0.59 -15.10 18.99
CA VAL A 316 1.79 -15.53 18.29
C VAL A 316 1.44 -15.81 16.84
N TRP A 317 2.31 -15.39 15.94
CA TRP A 317 2.31 -15.73 14.52
C TRP A 317 3.70 -16.20 14.16
N ASP A 318 3.80 -17.26 13.37
CA ASP A 318 5.05 -17.67 12.75
C ASP A 318 4.83 -17.87 11.25
N ALA A 319 5.82 -17.47 10.46
CA ALA A 319 5.73 -17.48 9.00
C ALA A 319 5.44 -18.88 8.43
N LEU A 320 6.00 -19.92 9.07
CA LEU A 320 5.92 -21.30 8.59
C LEU A 320 4.50 -21.86 8.75
N SER A 321 3.96 -21.85 9.97
CA SER A 321 2.62 -22.38 10.27
C SER A 321 1.51 -21.58 9.57
N ALA A 322 1.76 -20.30 9.28
CA ALA A 322 0.83 -19.45 8.55
C ALA A 322 0.85 -19.68 7.03
N GLY A 323 1.74 -20.55 6.51
CA GLY A 323 1.95 -20.72 5.07
C GLY A 323 2.46 -19.44 4.39
N ALA A 324 3.08 -18.54 5.15
CA ALA A 324 3.66 -17.31 4.64
C ALA A 324 4.99 -17.62 3.95
N PRO A 325 5.39 -16.83 2.93
CA PRO A 325 6.59 -17.16 2.17
C PRO A 325 7.86 -17.05 3.04
N SER A 326 8.51 -18.19 3.24
CA SER A 326 9.74 -18.33 4.03
C SER A 326 10.85 -18.93 3.16
N TYR A 327 12.10 -18.55 3.42
CA TYR A 327 13.26 -19.21 2.83
C TYR A 327 14.06 -19.96 3.88
N PRO A 328 14.61 -21.13 3.54
CA PRO A 328 15.55 -21.84 4.41
C PRO A 328 16.70 -20.92 4.83
N TYR A 329 17.18 -21.12 6.05
CA TYR A 329 18.41 -20.47 6.50
C TYR A 329 19.60 -21.02 5.73
N ASP A 330 20.42 -20.14 5.17
CA ASP A 330 21.64 -20.50 4.46
C ASP A 330 22.86 -20.25 5.34
N ASN A 331 23.50 -21.33 5.81
CA ASN A 331 24.70 -21.28 6.64
C ASN A 331 25.89 -20.56 5.97
N SER A 332 25.97 -20.56 4.64
CA SER A 332 27.10 -19.98 3.90
C SER A 332 27.01 -18.45 3.82
N THR A 333 25.79 -17.92 3.70
CA THR A 333 25.53 -16.48 3.57
C THR A 333 25.01 -15.85 4.86
N GLY A 334 24.51 -16.65 5.79
CA GLY A 334 23.85 -16.19 7.01
C GLY A 334 22.46 -15.57 6.75
N LEU A 335 21.87 -15.77 5.57
CA LEU A 335 20.59 -15.19 5.13
C LEU A 335 19.41 -16.16 5.31
N GLY A 336 18.18 -15.65 5.23
CA GLY A 336 16.96 -16.44 5.30
C GLY A 336 16.57 -16.86 6.73
N GLY A 337 15.87 -17.97 6.85
CA GLY A 337 15.29 -18.45 8.11
C GLY A 337 13.82 -18.04 8.27
N GLY A 338 13.19 -18.54 9.33
CA GLY A 338 11.81 -18.23 9.67
C GLY A 338 11.69 -16.98 10.55
N LEU A 339 10.50 -16.37 10.54
CA LEU A 339 10.15 -15.27 11.44
C LEU A 339 9.00 -15.69 12.35
N ARG A 340 9.18 -15.53 13.66
CA ARG A 340 8.13 -15.59 14.66
C ARG A 340 7.88 -14.20 15.22
N VAL A 341 6.62 -13.85 15.43
CA VAL A 341 6.16 -12.57 15.96
C VAL A 341 5.21 -12.85 17.12
N ARG A 342 5.49 -12.25 18.27
CA ARG A 342 4.67 -12.38 19.47
C ARG A 342 4.22 -11.00 19.94
N LEU A 343 2.92 -10.83 20.06
CA LEU A 343 2.31 -9.68 20.71
C LEU A 343 2.31 -9.89 22.23
N ILE A 344 3.16 -9.16 22.95
CA ILE A 344 3.32 -9.28 24.41
C ILE A 344 2.19 -8.55 25.14
N SER A 345 1.93 -7.30 24.75
CA SER A 345 0.88 -6.46 25.32
C SER A 345 0.48 -5.36 24.36
N TRP A 346 -0.69 -4.76 24.54
CA TRP A 346 -1.15 -3.65 23.72
C TRP A 346 -2.09 -2.72 24.49
N THR A 347 -2.10 -1.47 24.08
CA THR A 347 -3.00 -0.41 24.53
C THR A 347 -3.63 0.22 23.30
N PRO A 348 -4.61 1.14 23.41
CA PRO A 348 -5.11 1.85 22.24
C PRO A 348 -4.04 2.61 21.44
N THR A 349 -2.90 2.96 22.04
CA THR A 349 -1.88 3.82 21.44
C THR A 349 -0.60 3.08 21.03
N ALA A 350 -0.37 1.84 21.47
CA ALA A 350 0.86 1.11 21.17
C ALA A 350 0.72 -0.40 21.42
N ALA A 351 1.60 -1.17 20.79
CA ALA A 351 1.78 -2.60 21.03
C ALA A 351 3.24 -2.92 21.35
N ARG A 352 3.47 -3.72 22.40
CA ARG A 352 4.77 -4.32 22.69
C ARG A 352 4.87 -5.67 21.97
N VAL A 353 5.88 -5.79 21.12
CA VAL A 353 6.07 -6.91 20.20
C VAL A 353 7.45 -7.50 20.43
N GLU A 354 7.53 -8.82 20.39
CA GLU A 354 8.77 -9.57 20.27
C GLU A 354 8.79 -10.22 18.89
N VAL A 355 9.96 -10.20 18.25
CA VAL A 355 10.23 -10.95 17.03
C VAL A 355 11.39 -11.89 17.29
N CYS A 356 11.33 -13.06 16.67
CA CYS A 356 12.41 -14.02 16.71
C CYS A 356 12.72 -14.59 15.34
N ARG A 357 14.03 -14.71 15.04
CA ARG A 357 14.51 -15.37 13.83
C ARG A 357 14.77 -16.85 14.11
N MET A 358 14.15 -17.72 13.32
CA MET A 358 14.32 -19.17 13.38
C MET A 358 15.40 -19.62 12.38
N TYR A 359 16.44 -20.29 12.88
CA TYR A 359 17.61 -20.72 12.09
C TYR A 359 17.53 -22.14 11.55
N ALA A 360 16.65 -22.96 12.12
CA ALA A 360 16.42 -24.32 11.69
C ALA A 360 14.92 -24.53 11.45
N ALA A 361 14.63 -25.58 10.70
CA ALA A 361 13.27 -26.08 10.52
C ALA A 361 12.99 -27.26 11.47
N ARG A 362 13.71 -27.40 12.58
CA ARG A 362 13.44 -28.44 13.61
C ARG A 362 13.76 -27.91 15.00
N GLU A 363 12.81 -28.03 15.93
CA GLU A 363 13.02 -27.84 17.35
C GLU A 363 14.11 -28.82 17.86
N GLY A 364 15.00 -28.33 18.74
CA GLY A 364 16.16 -29.10 19.22
C GLY A 364 17.47 -28.85 18.46
N THR A 365 17.49 -27.86 17.56
CA THR A 365 18.74 -27.37 16.94
C THR A 365 19.20 -26.10 17.66
N PRO A 366 20.48 -25.97 18.08
CA PRO A 366 21.00 -24.76 18.72
C PRO A 366 20.66 -23.49 17.91
N GLY A 367 19.96 -22.53 18.54
CA GLY A 367 19.48 -21.29 17.90
C GLY A 367 18.04 -21.30 17.36
N SER A 368 17.37 -22.45 17.35
CA SER A 368 15.91 -22.58 17.07
C SER A 368 15.09 -22.80 18.35
N GLU A 369 15.71 -23.39 19.37
CA GLU A 369 15.10 -23.75 20.66
C GLU A 369 14.61 -22.54 21.49
N GLU A 370 15.13 -21.34 21.24
CA GLU A 370 14.72 -20.12 21.93
C GLU A 370 13.44 -19.50 21.31
N CYS A 371 13.15 -19.87 20.06
CA CYS A 371 11.88 -19.71 19.34
C CYS A 371 10.62 -20.08 20.12
N ASN A 372 10.74 -21.05 21.02
CA ASN A 372 9.77 -22.13 21.28
C ASN A 372 8.44 -21.71 21.96
N ASP A 373 7.36 -22.42 21.63
CA ASP A 373 6.02 -22.37 22.26
C ASP A 373 5.63 -23.66 23.01
N GLY A 374 6.54 -24.63 23.06
CA GLY A 374 6.40 -25.95 23.65
C GLY A 374 5.78 -26.98 22.69
N VAL A 375 5.72 -26.71 21.38
CA VAL A 375 5.12 -27.63 20.40
C VAL A 375 5.99 -27.75 19.15
N ASP A 376 6.53 -28.95 18.93
CA ASP A 376 7.26 -29.38 17.72
C ASP A 376 6.37 -29.20 16.48
N ARG A 377 6.53 -28.06 15.78
CA ARG A 377 5.70 -27.64 14.63
C ARG A 377 6.53 -27.04 13.50
N ASP A 378 7.76 -27.45 13.41
CA ASP A 378 8.61 -27.22 12.28
C ASP A 378 8.72 -28.52 11.47
N TRP A 379 7.93 -28.51 10.37
CA TRP A 379 7.42 -29.55 9.44
C TRP A 379 5.99 -30.03 9.67
#